data_AF-A0A535ENU4-F1
#
_entry.id   AF-A0A535ENU4-F1
#
_cell.length_a   1.000
_cell.length_b   1.000
_cell.length_c   1.000
_cell.angle_alpha   90.00
_cell.angle_beta   90.00
_cell.angle_gamma   90.00
#
_symmetry.space_group_name_H-M   'P 1'
#
loop_
_entity.id
_entity.type
_entity.pdbx_description
1 polymer ?
#
loop_
_entity_poly.entity_id
_entity_poly.type
_entity_poly.pdbx_seq_one_letter_code
_entity_poly.pdbx_strand_id
1 'polypeptide(L)'
;GETVDELTGFAKTARHMSTPIDVDGDLLDTCGTGGDGLATFNISTLAAIVAAGSGARVAKHGNRAASSMCGSADVLEQLGVKIDLQPEGVARCIEGAGIGFLFAPIFHPSFRFAGVPRR
;
A
#
# COMPACT_ATOMS: atom_id res chain seq x y z
N GLY A 1 3.25 -23.54 -11.10
CA GLY A 1 3.22 -22.10 -10.81
C GLY A 1 2.17 -21.48 -11.68
N GLU A 2 1.58 -20.40 -11.19
CA GLU A 2 0.59 -19.59 -11.87
C GLU A 2 1.18 -18.96 -13.14
N THR A 3 0.38 -18.88 -14.19
CA THR A 3 0.72 -18.23 -15.46
C THR A 3 0.54 -16.71 -15.37
N VAL A 4 1.13 -15.99 -16.33
CA VAL A 4 0.96 -14.52 -16.44
C VAL A 4 -0.51 -14.14 -16.62
N ASP A 5 -1.27 -14.91 -17.40
CA ASP A 5 -2.69 -14.66 -17.64
C ASP A 5 -3.52 -14.86 -16.37
N GLU A 6 -3.23 -15.91 -15.59
CA GLU A 6 -3.88 -16.16 -14.31
C GLU A 6 -3.59 -15.03 -13.31
N LEU A 7 -2.31 -14.63 -13.15
CA LEU A 7 -1.91 -13.54 -12.26
C LEU A 7 -2.54 -12.20 -12.68
N THR A 8 -2.57 -11.93 -13.99
CA THR A 8 -3.18 -10.72 -14.54
C THR A 8 -4.69 -10.71 -14.30
N GLY A 9 -5.37 -11.86 -14.46
CA GLY A 9 -6.77 -12.03 -14.15
C GLY A 9 -7.06 -11.70 -12.68
N PHE A 10 -6.28 -12.30 -11.76
CA PHE A 10 -6.42 -12.00 -10.33
C PHE A 10 -6.20 -10.52 -10.01
N ALA A 11 -5.14 -9.90 -10.55
CA ALA A 11 -4.84 -8.49 -10.30
C ALA A 11 -5.95 -7.56 -10.82
N LYS A 12 -6.47 -7.82 -12.02
CA LYS A 12 -7.59 -7.05 -12.60
C LYS A 12 -8.86 -7.17 -11.76
N THR A 13 -9.21 -8.38 -11.32
CA THR A 13 -10.37 -8.60 -10.46
C THR A 13 -10.18 -7.95 -9.10
N ALA A 14 -8.99 -8.06 -8.50
CA ALA A 14 -8.67 -7.42 -7.21
C ALA A 14 -8.80 -5.90 -7.29
N ARG A 15 -8.37 -5.29 -8.40
CA ARG A 15 -8.53 -3.86 -8.67
C ARG A 15 -9.99 -3.47 -8.97
N HIS A 16 -10.73 -4.30 -9.70
CA HIS A 16 -12.16 -4.04 -9.94
C HIS A 16 -12.97 -4.03 -8.64
N MET A 17 -12.60 -4.87 -7.68
CA MET A 17 -13.24 -4.98 -6.37
C MET A 17 -12.66 -4.04 -5.31
N SER A 18 -11.67 -3.20 -5.65
CA SER A 18 -11.06 -2.27 -4.70
C SER A 18 -11.91 -1.03 -4.47
N THR A 19 -11.78 -0.42 -3.30
CA THR A 19 -12.32 0.91 -3.04
C THR A 19 -11.60 1.91 -3.95
N PRO A 20 -12.31 2.65 -4.81
CA PRO A 20 -11.67 3.58 -5.74
C PRO A 20 -11.11 4.81 -5.00
N ILE A 21 -10.07 5.38 -5.57
CA ILE A 21 -9.51 6.68 -5.21
C ILE A 21 -9.22 7.42 -6.51
N ASP A 22 -9.61 8.69 -6.56
CA ASP A 22 -9.41 9.53 -7.73
C ASP A 22 -8.31 10.55 -7.43
N VAL A 23 -7.23 10.47 -8.20
CA VAL A 23 -6.07 11.35 -8.13
C VAL A 23 -5.51 11.45 -9.54
N ASP A 24 -5.50 12.66 -10.09
CA ASP A 24 -5.01 12.90 -11.44
C ASP A 24 -3.50 12.72 -11.56
N GLY A 25 -3.02 12.33 -12.74
CA GLY A 25 -1.61 12.28 -13.11
C GLY A 25 -0.86 11.03 -12.64
N ASP A 26 0.43 10.98 -12.97
CA ASP A 26 1.27 9.81 -12.67
C ASP A 26 1.63 9.71 -11.19
N LEU A 27 1.54 8.50 -10.65
CA LEU A 27 1.82 8.18 -9.25
C LEU A 27 2.82 7.03 -9.15
N LEU A 28 3.75 7.17 -8.21
CA LEU A 28 4.72 6.14 -7.85
C LEU A 28 4.19 5.30 -6.69
N ASP A 29 4.34 3.98 -6.79
CA ASP A 29 4.26 3.06 -5.65
C ASP A 29 5.60 2.33 -5.48
N THR A 30 5.97 2.09 -4.23
CA THR A 30 7.21 1.39 -3.85
C THR A 30 6.93 0.07 -3.14
N CYS A 31 5.67 -0.39 -3.12
CA CYS A 31 5.29 -1.61 -2.41
C CYS A 31 6.05 -2.86 -2.89
N GLY A 32 6.13 -3.86 -2.02
CA GLY A 32 6.69 -5.17 -2.33
C GLY A 32 5.75 -6.27 -1.88
N THR A 33 6.00 -7.50 -2.31
CA THR A 33 5.20 -8.68 -1.94
C THR A 33 5.28 -9.00 -0.44
N GLY A 34 6.38 -8.60 0.21
CA GLY A 34 6.72 -9.01 1.57
C GLY A 34 7.09 -10.49 1.66
N GLY A 35 7.34 -10.98 2.88
CA GLY A 35 7.58 -12.40 3.14
C GLY A 35 8.96 -12.94 2.71
N ASP A 36 9.95 -12.07 2.53
CA ASP A 36 11.32 -12.47 2.15
C ASP A 36 12.12 -13.15 3.28
N GLY A 37 11.63 -13.07 4.52
CA GLY A 37 12.29 -13.64 5.70
C GLY A 37 13.56 -12.90 6.14
N LEU A 38 13.89 -11.76 5.52
CA LEU A 38 15.14 -11.04 5.77
C LEU A 38 15.07 -10.09 6.97
N ALA A 39 13.87 -9.87 7.52
CA ALA A 39 13.62 -9.00 8.67
C ALA A 39 14.28 -7.61 8.54
N THR A 40 14.34 -7.09 7.32
CA THR A 40 14.92 -5.77 7.05
C THR A 40 14.07 -4.67 7.68
N PHE A 41 14.67 -3.49 7.84
CA PHE A 41 13.90 -2.29 8.15
C PHE A 41 12.96 -1.91 6.99
N ASN A 42 12.12 -0.90 7.20
CA ASN A 42 11.03 -0.50 6.30
C ASN A 42 11.52 0.25 5.04
N ILE A 43 12.35 -0.41 4.23
CA ILE A 43 13.05 0.15 3.06
C ILE A 43 12.07 0.82 2.10
N SER A 44 10.98 0.14 1.72
CA SER A 44 10.02 0.71 0.77
C SER A 44 9.27 1.93 1.31
N THR A 45 9.01 1.98 2.62
CA THR A 45 8.39 3.14 3.27
C THR A 45 9.33 4.34 3.26
N LEU A 46 10.61 4.13 3.57
CA LEU A 46 11.61 5.19 3.51
C LEU A 46 11.87 5.65 2.06
N ALA A 47 11.90 4.72 1.11
CA ALA A 47 12.03 5.05 -0.31
C ALA A 47 10.86 5.92 -0.81
N ALA A 48 9.63 5.64 -0.37
CA ALA A 48 8.47 6.47 -0.68
C ALA A 48 8.61 7.90 -0.12
N ILE A 49 9.05 8.03 1.13
CA ILE A 49 9.26 9.34 1.78
C ILE A 49 10.35 10.13 1.04
N VAL A 50 11.48 9.50 0.71
CA VAL A 50 12.58 10.14 -0.03
C VAL A 50 12.15 10.55 -1.44
N ALA A 51 11.42 9.69 -2.15
CA ALA A 51 10.90 10.01 -3.48
C ALA A 51 9.94 11.21 -3.44
N ALA A 52 9.03 11.24 -2.48
CA ALA A 52 8.12 12.37 -2.28
C ALA A 52 8.88 13.67 -1.94
N GLY A 53 9.86 13.59 -1.04
CA GLY A 53 10.75 14.73 -0.74
C GLY A 53 11.60 15.20 -1.92
N SER A 54 11.75 14.36 -2.95
CA SER A 54 12.45 14.67 -4.21
C SER A 54 11.51 15.16 -5.32
N GLY A 55 10.21 15.34 -5.02
CA GLY A 55 9.22 15.87 -5.95
C GLY A 55 8.40 14.82 -6.71
N ALA A 56 8.60 13.53 -6.46
CA ALA A 56 7.69 12.51 -6.99
C ALA A 56 6.35 12.55 -6.27
N ARG A 57 5.26 12.20 -6.97
CA ARG A 57 3.94 12.00 -6.36
C ARG A 57 3.77 10.53 -6.03
N VAL A 58 3.52 10.23 -4.75
CA VAL A 58 3.61 8.86 -4.23
C VAL A 58 2.26 8.40 -3.68
N ALA A 59 1.77 7.28 -4.21
CA ALA A 59 0.63 6.54 -3.70
C ALA A 59 1.15 5.21 -3.15
N LYS A 60 1.64 5.22 -1.90
CA LYS A 60 2.26 4.04 -1.32
C LYS A 60 1.20 3.05 -0.86
N HIS A 61 1.16 1.87 -1.46
CA HIS A 61 0.38 0.75 -0.92
C HIS A 61 1.14 0.08 0.22
N GLY A 62 0.40 -0.34 1.25
CA GLY A 62 1.01 -1.05 2.35
C GLY A 62 0.03 -1.64 3.34
N ASN A 63 0.59 -2.43 4.26
CA ASN A 63 -0.17 -3.12 5.29
C ASN A 63 0.63 -3.16 6.60
N ARG A 64 0.02 -3.72 7.65
CA ARG A 64 0.72 -4.17 8.85
C ARG A 64 1.55 -5.41 8.53
N ALA A 65 2.54 -5.69 9.38
CA ALA A 65 3.33 -6.91 9.24
C ALA A 65 2.45 -8.17 9.24
N ALA A 66 2.63 -9.03 8.24
CA ALA A 66 2.05 -10.37 8.23
C ALA A 66 2.98 -11.41 8.91
N SER A 67 4.30 -11.26 8.72
CA SER A 67 5.32 -12.17 9.25
C SER A 67 6.60 -11.49 9.75
N SER A 68 6.81 -10.19 9.48
CA SER A 68 7.94 -9.42 10.00
C SER A 68 7.65 -8.87 11.39
N MET A 69 8.67 -8.31 12.06
CA MET A 69 8.46 -7.62 13.34
C MET A 69 7.71 -6.29 13.21
N CYS A 70 7.76 -5.66 12.04
CA CYS A 70 7.20 -4.32 11.82
C CYS A 70 6.94 -4.06 10.33
N GLY A 71 5.69 -3.73 9.98
CA GLY A 71 5.27 -3.41 8.63
C GLY A 71 5.17 -1.90 8.38
N SER A 72 4.85 -1.54 7.14
CA SER A 72 4.77 -0.13 6.71
C SER A 72 3.76 0.67 7.53
N ALA A 73 2.60 0.07 7.83
CA ALA A 73 1.56 0.71 8.61
C ALA A 73 2.02 0.96 10.06
N ASP A 74 2.76 0.00 10.63
CA ASP A 74 3.21 0.04 12.03
C ASP A 74 4.24 1.17 12.23
N VAL A 75 5.21 1.32 11.32
CA VAL A 75 6.17 2.45 11.38
C VAL A 75 5.46 3.80 11.20
N LEU A 76 4.56 3.90 10.22
CA LEU A 76 3.87 5.16 9.92
C LEU A 76 2.99 5.62 11.10
N GLU A 77 2.30 4.70 11.78
CA GLU A 77 1.55 5.03 13.00
C GLU A 77 2.46 5.50 14.13
N GLN A 78 3.60 4.85 14.35
CA GLN A 78 4.57 5.29 15.36
C GLN A 78 5.15 6.68 15.06
N LEU A 79 5.21 7.07 13.79
CA LEU A 79 5.58 8.41 13.35
C LEU A 79 4.42 9.43 13.43
N GLY A 80 3.24 9.02 13.92
CA GLY A 80 2.06 9.87 14.08
C GLY A 80 1.23 10.06 12.80
N VAL A 81 1.48 9.28 11.76
CA VAL A 81 0.70 9.34 10.51
C VAL A 81 -0.66 8.66 10.72
N LYS A 82 -1.74 9.33 10.30
CA LYS A 82 -3.07 8.75 10.23
C LYS A 82 -3.14 7.78 9.04
N ILE A 83 -2.92 6.49 9.29
CA ILE A 83 -2.82 5.47 8.22
C ILE A 83 -4.18 5.01 7.66
N ASP A 84 -5.26 5.23 8.39
CA ASP A 84 -6.60 4.69 8.12
C ASP A 84 -7.53 5.74 7.47
N LEU A 85 -6.94 6.69 6.74
CA LEU A 85 -7.71 7.66 5.96
C LEU A 85 -8.54 6.97 4.88
N GLN A 86 -9.76 7.47 4.69
CA GLN A 86 -10.60 7.10 3.56
C GLN A 86 -10.06 7.72 2.25
N PRO A 87 -10.50 7.25 1.06
CA PRO A 87 -9.95 7.65 -0.23
C PRO A 87 -9.76 9.16 -0.40
N GLU A 88 -10.76 9.96 -0.02
CA GLU A 88 -10.72 11.42 -0.15
C GLU A 88 -9.64 12.05 0.74
N GLY A 89 -9.38 11.46 1.90
CA GLY A 89 -8.31 11.89 2.80
C GLY A 89 -6.93 11.59 2.21
N VAL A 90 -6.77 10.40 1.64
CA VAL A 90 -5.53 10.00 0.97
C VAL A 90 -5.27 10.88 -0.26
N ALA A 91 -6.29 11.16 -1.07
CA ALA A 91 -6.17 12.05 -2.24
C ALA A 91 -5.67 13.43 -1.84
N ARG A 92 -6.25 14.05 -0.79
CA ARG A 92 -5.78 15.32 -0.25
C ARG A 92 -4.33 15.28 0.23
N CYS A 93 -3.88 14.17 0.82
CA CYS A 93 -2.48 14.00 1.21
C CYS A 93 -1.56 13.95 -0.02
N ILE A 94 -1.96 13.24 -1.08
CA ILE A 94 -1.16 13.18 -2.31
C ILE A 94 -1.09 14.57 -2.98
N GLU A 95 -2.19 15.30 -3.02
CA GLU A 95 -2.25 16.66 -3.61
C GLU A 95 -1.47 17.68 -2.79
N GLY A 96 -1.63 17.67 -1.46
CA GLY A 96 -1.07 18.69 -0.58
C GLY A 96 0.36 18.40 -0.10
N ALA A 97 0.73 17.13 0.05
CA ALA A 97 2.02 16.71 0.61
C ALA A 97 2.87 15.87 -0.36
N GLY A 98 2.36 15.56 -1.56
CA GLY A 98 3.06 14.72 -2.54
C GLY A 98 3.09 13.23 -2.20
N ILE A 99 2.48 12.82 -1.09
CA ILE A 99 2.47 11.42 -0.63
C ILE A 99 1.17 11.06 0.09
N GLY A 100 0.64 9.89 -0.23
CA GLY A 100 -0.47 9.25 0.48
C GLY A 100 -0.18 7.78 0.76
N PHE A 101 -0.76 7.27 1.85
CA PHE A 101 -0.65 5.86 2.23
C PHE A 101 -1.99 5.15 2.01
N LEU A 102 -1.99 4.12 1.17
CA LEU A 102 -3.14 3.29 0.84
C LEU A 102 -3.11 2.05 1.72
N PHE A 103 -3.76 2.13 2.88
CA PHE A 103 -3.81 1.02 3.82
C PHE A 103 -4.69 -0.13 3.30
N ALA A 104 -4.08 -1.27 3.01
CA ALA A 104 -4.70 -2.37 2.26
C ALA A 104 -6.10 -2.80 2.77
N PRO A 105 -6.39 -2.88 4.08
CA PRO A 105 -7.73 -3.24 4.56
C PRO A 105 -8.85 -2.26 4.16
N ILE A 106 -8.54 -0.99 3.92
CA ILE A 106 -9.50 0.03 3.46
C ILE A 106 -9.74 -0.10 1.95
N PHE A 107 -8.66 -0.32 1.20
CA PHE A 107 -8.69 -0.33 -0.26
C PHE A 107 -9.06 -1.69 -0.86
N HIS A 108 -8.89 -2.79 -0.13
CA HIS A 108 -9.24 -4.14 -0.57
C HIS A 108 -10.08 -4.89 0.48
N PRO A 109 -11.28 -4.40 0.82
CA PRO A 109 -12.09 -4.97 1.91
C PRO A 109 -12.53 -6.41 1.64
N SER A 110 -12.66 -6.82 0.37
CA SER A 110 -12.99 -8.18 -0.04
C SER A 110 -11.91 -9.21 0.31
N PHE A 111 -10.65 -8.79 0.44
CA PHE A 111 -9.55 -9.69 0.77
C PHE A 111 -9.66 -10.28 2.18
N ARG A 112 -10.53 -9.73 3.05
CA ARG A 112 -10.86 -10.32 4.35
C ARG A 112 -11.39 -11.75 4.23
N PHE A 113 -12.11 -12.07 3.15
CA PHE A 113 -12.65 -13.42 2.91
C PHE A 113 -11.55 -14.44 2.59
N ALA A 114 -10.43 -13.98 2.04
CA ALA A 114 -9.24 -14.81 1.81
C ALA A 114 -8.25 -14.76 2.98
N GLY A 115 -8.49 -13.93 4.01
CA GLY A 115 -7.55 -13.73 5.11
C GLY A 115 -7.36 -14.96 5.99
N VAL A 116 -8.45 -15.63 6.37
CA VAL A 116 -8.39 -16.82 7.25
C VAL A 116 -7.70 -18.02 6.59
N PRO A 117 -8.04 -18.41 5.33
CA PRO A 117 -7.36 -19.53 4.67
C PRO A 117 -5.87 -19.33 4.39
N ARG A 118 -5.35 -18.10 4.50
CA ARG A 118 -3.96 -17.72 4.19
C ARG A 118 -3.06 -17.56 5.42
N ARG A 119 -3.59 -17.79 6.62
CA ARG A 119 -2.84 -17.71 7.89
C ARG A 119 -2.09 -18.99 8.19
#